data_AF-A0A0D0DVG9-F1
#
_entry.id   AF-A0A0D0DVG9-F1
#
_cell.length_a   1.000
_cell.length_b   1.000
_cell.length_c   1.000
_cell.angle_alpha   90.00
_cell.angle_beta   90.00
_cell.angle_gamma   90.00
#
_symmetry.space_group_name_H-M   'P 1'
#
loop_
_entity.id
_entity.type
_entity.pdbx_description
1 polymer ?
#
loop_
_entity_poly.entity_id
_entity_poly.type
_entity_poly.pdbx_seq_one_letter_code
_entity_poly.pdbx_strand_id
1 'polypeptide(L)' 'MASIVSPFSRTYRYLQYLAHEQPVIFFSCAMGLTGPVLALTVPSIRKKYFGYIPAEPVPTTYPLPKRPRGQVAGYEDE' A
#
# COMPACT_ATOMS: atom_id res chain seq x y z
N MET A 1 7.68 -14.57 38.88
CA MET A 1 8.07 -13.81 37.67
C MET A 1 7.71 -14.51 36.35
N ALA A 2 6.69 -15.40 36.30
CA ALA A 2 6.33 -16.16 35.08
C ALA A 2 4.97 -15.76 34.45
N SER A 3 4.25 -14.80 35.05
CA SER A 3 2.87 -14.49 34.69
C SER A 3 2.74 -13.77 33.33
N ILE A 4 3.67 -12.88 32.99
CA ILE A 4 3.54 -11.96 31.84
C ILE A 4 3.77 -12.66 30.48
N VAL A 5 4.58 -13.73 30.44
CA VAL A 5 4.91 -14.44 29.18
C VAL A 5 4.00 -15.67 28.95
N SER A 6 3.29 -16.11 29.99
CA SER A 6 2.37 -17.26 29.92
C SER A 6 1.24 -17.17 28.89
N PRO A 7 0.63 -16.01 28.58
CA PRO A 7 -0.36 -15.94 27.51
C PRO A 7 0.27 -16.16 26.12
N PHE A 8 1.47 -15.63 25.85
CA PHE A 8 2.13 -15.76 24.54
C PHE A 8 2.46 -17.21 24.17
N SER A 9 2.98 -17.99 25.12
CA SER A 9 3.30 -19.40 24.90
C SER A 9 2.04 -20.25 24.68
N ARG A 10 0.92 -19.92 25.34
CA ARG A 10 -0.39 -20.55 25.10
C ARG A 10 -0.95 -20.19 23.72
N THR A 11 -0.88 -18.92 23.32
CA THR A 11 -1.32 -18.46 22.00
C THR A 11 -0.52 -19.13 20.89
N TYR A 12 0.81 -19.22 21.01
CA TYR A 12 1.64 -19.89 20.00
C TYR A 12 1.24 -21.37 19.82
N ARG A 13 1.05 -22.11 20.92
CA ARG A 13 0.63 -23.51 20.86
C ARG A 13 -0.76 -23.68 20.26
N TYR A 14 -1.66 -22.73 20.50
CA TYR A 14 -2.99 -22.70 19.89
C TYR A 14 -2.95 -22.42 18.38
N LEU A 15 -2.13 -21.46 17.93
CA LEU A 15 -1.93 -21.21 16.51
C LEU A 15 -1.31 -22.42 15.80
N GLN A 16 -0.37 -23.11 16.44
CA GLN A 16 0.18 -24.36 15.93
C GLN A 16 -0.89 -25.45 15.80
N TYR A 17 -1.76 -25.62 16.82
CA TYR A 17 -2.89 -26.54 16.75
C TYR A 17 -3.82 -26.22 15.59
N LEU A 18 -4.22 -24.94 15.42
CA LEU A 18 -5.06 -24.51 14.31
C LEU A 18 -4.42 -24.76 12.95
N ALA A 19 -3.10 -24.58 12.82
CA ALA A 19 -2.38 -24.85 11.58
C ALA A 19 -2.42 -26.33 11.16
N HIS A 20 -2.49 -27.27 12.12
CA HIS A 20 -2.54 -28.71 11.85
C HIS A 20 -3.96 -29.25 11.73
N GLU A 21 -4.87 -28.91 12.65
CA GLU A 21 -6.23 -29.46 12.70
C GLU A 21 -7.21 -28.72 11.78
N GLN A 22 -7.02 -27.41 11.60
CA GLN A 22 -7.91 -26.57 10.80
C GLN A 22 -7.12 -25.67 9.83
N PRO A 23 -6.32 -26.27 8.93
CA PRO A 23 -5.39 -25.53 8.07
C PRO A 23 -6.11 -24.47 7.21
N VAL A 24 -7.31 -24.79 6.71
CA VAL A 24 -8.08 -23.89 5.85
C VAL A 24 -8.40 -22.57 6.56
N ILE A 25 -8.85 -22.63 7.82
CA ILE A 25 -9.20 -21.44 8.61
C ILE A 25 -7.93 -20.65 8.96
N PHE A 26 -6.87 -21.35 9.37
CA PHE A 26 -5.64 -20.70 9.77
C PHE A 26 -4.98 -19.94 8.61
N PHE A 27 -4.76 -20.61 7.48
CA PHE A 27 -4.06 -20.02 6.34
C PHE A 27 -4.91 -18.99 5.59
N SER A 28 -6.24 -19.15 5.53
CA SER A 28 -7.11 -18.11 4.94
C SER A 28 -7.02 -16.80 5.73
N CYS A 29 -7.11 -16.85 7.06
CA CYS A 29 -6.94 -15.68 7.92
C CYS A 29 -5.52 -15.10 7.82
N ALA A 30 -4.48 -15.93 7.82
CA ALA A 30 -3.10 -15.49 7.72
C ALA A 30 -2.82 -14.76 6.40
N MET A 31 -3.27 -15.32 5.27
CA MET A 31 -3.15 -14.67 3.96
C MET A 31 -3.99 -13.40 3.88
N GLY A 32 -5.21 -13.45 4.42
CA GLY A 32 -6.11 -12.29 4.47
C GLY A 32 -5.52 -11.12 5.25
N LEU A 33 -4.82 -11.39 6.36
CA LEU A 33 -4.12 -10.36 7.14
C LEU A 33 -2.81 -9.90 6.49
N THR A 34 -2.13 -10.78 5.76
CA THR A 34 -0.87 -10.45 5.09
C THR A 34 -1.07 -9.31 4.07
N GLY A 35 -2.18 -9.31 3.32
CA GLY A 35 -2.48 -8.26 2.34
C GLY A 35 -2.49 -6.83 2.92
N PRO A 36 -3.37 -6.51 3.89
CA PRO A 36 -3.43 -5.20 4.54
C PRO A 36 -2.11 -4.80 5.21
N VAL A 37 -1.43 -5.74 5.87
CA VAL A 37 -0.12 -5.48 6.51
C VAL A 37 0.91 -5.04 5.46
N LEU A 38 0.99 -5.76 4.33
CA LEU A 38 1.89 -5.40 3.24
C LEU A 38 1.49 -4.08 2.57
N ALA A 39 0.19 -3.83 2.36
CA ALA A 39 -0.31 -2.59 1.77
C ALA A 39 0.07 -1.35 2.58
N LEU A 40 0.13 -1.46 3.91
CA LEU A 40 0.53 -0.35 4.79
C LEU A 40 2.05 -0.21 4.94
N THR A 41 2.79 -1.33 4.98
CA THR A 41 4.22 -1.33 5.31
C THR A 41 5.11 -1.17 4.08
N VAL A 42 4.80 -1.87 2.98
CA VAL A 42 5.64 -1.94 1.78
C VAL A 42 5.83 -0.58 1.10
N PRO A 43 4.80 0.28 0.91
CA PRO A 43 5.00 1.56 0.21
C PRO A 43 5.99 2.48 0.93
N SER A 44 5.95 2.50 2.26
CA SER A 44 6.86 3.31 3.08
C SER A 44 8.30 2.82 2.97
N ILE A 45 8.51 1.51 2.99
CA ILE A 45 9.83 0.89 2.83
C ILE A 45 10.35 1.15 1.40
N ARG A 46 9.50 0.97 0.40
CA ARG A 46 9.82 1.15 -1.02
C ARG A 46 10.26 2.57 -1.36
N LYS A 47 9.58 3.58 -0.80
CA LYS A 47 9.94 4.99 -1.01
C LYS A 47 11.23 5.39 -0.29
N LYS A 48 11.45 4.89 0.95
CA LYS A 48 12.57 5.33 1.80
C LYS A 48 13.88 4.62 1.51
N TYR A 49 13.84 3.31 1.26
CA TYR A 49 15.06 2.48 1.16
C TYR A 49 15.37 2.05 -0.27
N PHE A 50 14.36 1.87 -1.11
CA PHE A 50 14.53 1.36 -2.48
C PHE A 50 14.49 2.46 -3.55
N GLY A 51 14.49 3.74 -3.14
CA GLY A 51 14.58 4.88 -4.06
C GLY A 51 13.39 5.01 -5.03
N TYR A 52 12.25 4.40 -4.72
CA TYR A 52 11.11 4.44 -5.61
C TYR A 52 10.46 5.83 -5.67
N ILE A 53 10.40 6.38 -6.88
CA ILE A 53 9.70 7.63 -7.19
C ILE A 53 8.36 7.27 -7.87
N PRO A 54 7.22 7.75 -7.37
CA PRO A 54 5.94 7.53 -8.03
C PRO A 54 5.94 8.22 -9.41
N ALA A 55 5.37 7.55 -10.40
CA ALA A 55 5.17 8.15 -11.71
C ALA A 55 4.30 9.40 -11.61
N GLU A 56 4.57 10.38 -12.48
CA GLU A 56 3.74 11.58 -12.58
C GLU A 56 2.31 11.20 -13.00
N PRO A 57 1.29 11.88 -12.46
CA PRO A 57 -0.09 11.58 -12.80
C PRO A 57 -0.35 11.91 -14.27
N VAL A 58 -1.01 10.99 -14.98
CA VAL A 58 -1.44 11.21 -16.36
C VAL A 58 -2.45 12.36 -16.39
N PRO A 59 -2.31 13.33 -17.32
CA PRO A 59 -3.27 14.40 -17.44
C PRO A 59 -4.64 13.84 -17.84
N THR A 60 -5.66 14.13 -17.03
CA THR A 60 -7.05 13.73 -17.30
C THR A 60 -7.79 14.74 -18.16
N THR A 61 -7.23 15.94 -18.32
CA THR A 61 -7.81 17.06 -19.07
C THR A 61 -6.76 17.76 -19.92
N TYR A 62 -7.22 18.60 -20.84
CA TYR A 62 -6.32 19.42 -21.64
C TYR A 62 -5.46 20.32 -20.73
N PRO A 63 -4.12 20.28 -20.82
CA PRO A 63 -3.24 21.01 -19.93
C PRO A 63 -3.30 22.51 -20.27
N LEU A 64 -4.17 23.24 -19.56
CA LEU A 64 -4.28 24.69 -19.70
C LEU A 64 -3.11 25.37 -18.98
N PRO A 65 -2.35 26.24 -19.66
CA PRO A 65 -1.26 26.97 -19.03
C PRO A 65 -1.81 28.00 -18.04
N LYS A 66 -1.22 28.06 -16.84
CA LYS A 66 -1.57 29.04 -15.79
C LYS A 66 -0.94 30.41 -16.07
N ARG A 67 -1.31 31.02 -17.20
CA ARG A 67 -0.81 32.35 -17.62
C ARG A 67 -1.94 33.21 -18.19
N PRO A 68 -1.84 34.54 -18.08
CA PRO A 68 -2.78 35.44 -18.77
C PRO A 68 -2.68 35.26 -20.29
N ARG A 69 -3.76 35.63 -20.98
CA ARG A 69 -3.80 35.64 -22.45
C ARG A 69 -2.78 36.64 -22.98
N GLY A 70 -1.96 36.18 -23.92
CA GLY A 70 -1.13 37.05 -24.75
C GLY A 70 -1.86 37.38 -26.05
N GLN A 71 -1.59 38.54 -26.62
CA GLN A 71 -2.00 38.84 -27.99
C GLN A 71 -1.23 37.91 -28.95
N VAL A 72 -1.94 37.34 -29.93
CA VAL A 72 -1.40 36.45 -30.96
C VAL A 72 -1.77 37.03 -32.33
N ALA A 73 -0.89 36.88 -33.32
CA ALA A 73 -1.09 37.35 -34.70
C ALA A 73 -0.68 36.25 -35.70
N GLY A 74 -1.15 36.32 -36.94
CA GLY A 74 -0.68 35.46 -38.05
C GLY A 74 -1.70 34.52 -38.69
N TYR A 75 -2.96 34.56 -38.26
CA TYR A 75 -4.09 33.86 -38.90
C TYR A 75 -5.34 34.75 -38.91
N GLU A 76 -5.17 36.06 -39.08
CA GLU A 76 -6.30 36.97 -39.28
C GLU A 76 -6.97 36.71 -40.65
N ASP A 77 -8.30 36.65 -40.68
CA ASP A 77 -9.07 36.62 -41.94
C ASP A 77 -8.96 38.00 -42.61
N GLU A 78 -8.65 38.06 -43.92
CA GLU A 78 -8.55 39.31 -44.70
C GLU A 78 -9.84 40.16 -44.66
#